data_AF-A0A438CA21-F1
#
_entry.id   AF-A0A438CA21-F1
#
_cell.length_a   1.000
_cell.length_b   1.000
_cell.length_c   1.000
_cell.angle_alpha   90.00
_cell.angle_beta   90.00
_cell.angle_gamma   90.00
#
_symmetry.space_group_name_H-M   'P 1'
#
loop_
_entity.id
_entity.type
_entity.pdbx_description
1 polymer ?
#
loop_
_entity_poly.entity_id
_entity_poly.type
_entity_poly.pdbx_seq_one_letter_code
_entity_poly.pdbx_strand_id
1 'polypeptide(L)' 'MFFDTQVSKTYTKAEISLHNKKTDCWIIIKDKVYDVTSYVEEHPGGDAILAHAGDDSTEGFFG' A
#
# COMPACT_ATOMS: atom_id res chain seq x y z
N MET A 1 33.14 2.36 -9.18
CA MET A 1 31.72 2.21 -9.56
C MET A 1 31.04 1.47 -8.43
N PHE A 2 30.28 2.17 -7.59
CA PHE A 2 29.44 1.56 -6.57
C PHE A 2 28.08 1.32 -7.23
N PHE A 3 27.74 0.06 -7.47
CA PHE A 3 26.35 -0.29 -7.73
C PHE A 3 25.70 -0.38 -6.36
N ASP A 4 24.93 0.65 -5.96
CA ASP A 4 24.02 0.54 -4.84
C ASP A 4 23.04 -0.59 -5.16
N THR A 5 23.29 -1.77 -4.62
CA THR A 5 22.32 -2.86 -4.58
C THR A 5 21.11 -2.33 -3.82
N GLN A 6 20.06 -1.94 -4.54
CA GLN A 6 18.77 -1.61 -3.96
C GLN A 6 18.26 -2.84 -3.19
N VAL A 7 18.43 -2.83 -1.88
CA VAL A 7 17.91 -3.86 -0.99
C VAL A 7 16.39 -3.75 -1.04
N SER A 8 15.73 -4.75 -1.65
CA SER A 8 14.28 -4.85 -1.58
C SER A 8 13.89 -5.08 -0.12
N LYS A 9 13.05 -4.17 0.41
CA LYS A 9 12.59 -4.23 1.78
C LYS A 9 11.36 -5.11 1.85
N THR A 10 11.42 -6.15 2.68
CA THR A 10 10.31 -7.08 2.92
C THR A 10 9.51 -6.63 4.12
N TYR A 11 8.21 -6.84 4.08
CA TYR A 11 7.28 -6.52 5.18
C TYR A 11 6.41 -7.72 5.48
N THR A 12 6.06 -7.87 6.76
CA THR A 12 5.03 -8.80 7.21
C THR A 12 3.64 -8.16 7.09
N LYS A 13 2.60 -8.98 6.96
CA LYS A 13 1.21 -8.46 7.01
C LYS A 13 0.91 -7.70 8.31
N ALA A 14 1.49 -8.14 9.42
CA ALA A 14 1.31 -7.46 10.71
C ALA A 14 1.86 -6.03 10.69
N GLU A 15 3.04 -5.81 10.10
CA GLU A 15 3.60 -4.46 9.94
C GLU A 15 2.71 -3.60 9.03
N ILE A 16 2.29 -4.14 7.88
CA ILE A 16 1.44 -3.41 6.92
C ILE A 16 0.10 -3.02 7.55
N SER A 17 -0.49 -3.89 8.39
CA SER A 17 -1.78 -3.64 9.05
C SER A 17 -1.81 -2.42 9.99
N LEU A 18 -0.63 -1.91 10.38
CA LEU A 18 -0.53 -0.69 11.20
C LEU A 18 -0.76 0.58 10.36
N HIS A 19 -0.57 0.51 9.05
CA HIS A 19 -0.69 1.60 8.09
C HIS A 19 -2.10 1.65 7.49
N ASN A 20 -3.10 1.83 8.35
CA ASN A 20 -4.53 1.69 8.03
C ASN A 20 -5.34 3.00 8.15
N LYS A 21 -4.68 4.16 8.03
CA LYS A 21 -5.31 5.48 8.22
C LYS A 21 -5.20 6.32 6.97
N LYS A 22 -6.11 7.27 6.79
CA LYS A 22 -6.06 8.25 5.69
C LYS A 22 -4.72 8.98 5.58
N THR A 23 -4.10 9.29 6.71
CA THR A 23 -2.79 9.97 6.79
C THR A 23 -1.59 9.03 6.86
N ASP A 24 -1.82 7.72 6.78
CA ASP A 24 -0.81 6.65 6.83
C ASP A 24 -1.45 5.36 6.28
N CYS A 25 -1.51 5.25 4.95
CA CYS A 25 -2.29 4.24 4.23
C CYS A 25 -1.36 3.43 3.33
N TRP A 26 -1.12 2.18 3.70
CA TRP A 26 -0.41 1.22 2.85
C TRP A 26 -1.35 0.14 2.38
N ILE A 27 -1.11 -0.40 1.18
CA ILE A 27 -1.90 -1.49 0.60
C ILE A 27 -0.99 -2.52 -0.05
N ILE A 28 -1.51 -3.75 -0.18
CA ILE A 28 -0.84 -4.82 -0.93
C ILE A 28 -1.56 -5.00 -2.28
N ILE A 29 -0.78 -5.02 -3.37
CA ILE A 29 -1.28 -5.38 -4.70
C ILE A 29 -0.32 -6.42 -5.29
N LYS A 30 -0.81 -7.65 -5.53
CA LYS A 30 -0.01 -8.77 -6.05
C LYS A 30 1.31 -8.96 -5.27
N ASP A 31 1.19 -9.12 -3.96
CA ASP A 31 2.31 -9.30 -3.02
C ASP A 31 3.33 -8.14 -2.95
N LYS A 32 3.02 -7.00 -3.55
CA LYS A 32 3.83 -5.78 -3.45
C LYS A 32 3.17 -4.77 -2.54
N VAL A 33 3.97 -4.16 -1.68
CA VAL A 33 3.52 -3.14 -0.73
C VAL A 33 3.64 -1.76 -1.35
N TYR A 34 2.59 -0.97 -1.25
CA TYR A 34 2.53 0.40 -1.73
C TYR A 34 2.11 1.32 -0.60
N ASP A 35 2.91 2.36 -0.35
CA ASP A 35 2.46 3.52 0.41
C ASP A 35 1.64 4.41 -0.53
N VAL A 36 0.34 4.49 -0.28
CA VAL A 36 -0.59 5.28 -1.08
C VAL A 36 -1.09 6.51 -0.34
N THR A 37 -0.46 6.87 0.79
CA THR A 37 -0.89 7.97 1.67
C THR A 37 -1.13 9.27 0.92
N SER A 38 -0.21 9.65 0.01
CA SER A 38 -0.35 10.88 -0.78
C SER A 38 -1.42 10.81 -1.86
N TYR A 39 -1.87 9.61 -2.24
CA TYR A 39 -2.84 9.39 -3.31
C TYR A 39 -4.27 9.25 -2.79
N VAL A 40 -4.47 9.05 -1.48
CA VAL A 40 -5.79 8.78 -0.90
C VAL A 40 -6.83 9.85 -1.28
N GLU A 41 -6.47 11.14 -1.23
CA GLU A 41 -7.38 12.25 -1.58
C GLU A 41 -7.63 12.39 -3.09
N GLU A 42 -6.72 11.87 -3.93
CA GLU A 42 -6.79 11.95 -5.38
C GLU A 42 -7.46 10.72 -6.00
N HIS A 43 -7.78 9.72 -5.18
CA HIS A 43 -8.37 8.47 -5.64
C HIS A 43 -9.75 8.74 -6.28
N PRO A 44 -9.96 8.39 -7.57
CA PRO A 44 -11.23 8.65 -8.26
C PRO A 44 -12.46 7.97 -7.61
N GLY A 45 -12.24 6.85 -6.91
CA GLY A 45 -13.28 6.17 -6.12
C GLY A 45 -13.51 6.77 -4.72
N GLY A 46 -12.88 7.90 -4.40
CA GLY A 46 -12.94 8.55 -3.09
C GLY A 46 -12.44 7.64 -1.97
N ASP A 47 -13.14 7.65 -0.84
CA ASP A 47 -12.78 6.89 0.36
C ASP A 47 -12.79 5.35 0.16
N ALA A 48 -13.23 4.84 -1.00
CA ALA A 48 -13.17 3.41 -1.32
C ALA A 48 -11.75 2.82 -1.23
N ILE A 49 -10.70 3.63 -1.44
CA ILE A 49 -9.31 3.21 -1.24
C ILE A 49 -9.01 2.79 0.20
N LEU A 50 -9.77 3.31 1.17
CA LEU A 50 -9.59 3.02 2.60
C LEU A 50 -10.23 1.70 3.03
N ALA A 51 -11.07 1.07 2.19
CA ALA A 51 -11.74 -0.18 2.53
C ALA A 51 -10.76 -1.32 2.89
N HIS A 52 -9.54 -1.26 2.33
CA HIS A 52 -8.47 -2.23 2.53
C HIS A 52 -7.16 -1.57 2.99
N ALA A 53 -7.25 -0.41 3.66
CA ALA A 53 -6.07 0.23 4.22
C ALA A 53 -5.38 -0.70 5.24
N GLY A 54 -4.08 -0.93 5.05
CA GLY A 54 -3.28 -1.88 5.82
C GLY A 54 -3.43 -3.35 5.39
N ASP A 55 -4.09 -3.64 4.26
CA ASP A 55 -4.32 -5.02 3.80
C ASP A 55 -4.21 -5.17 2.27
N ASP A 56 -4.59 -6.35 1.76
CA ASP A 56 -4.59 -6.71 0.35
C ASP A 56 -5.78 -6.12 -0.42
N SER A 57 -5.45 -5.27 -1.39
CA SER A 57 -6.38 -4.58 -2.28
C SER A 57 -6.35 -5.14 -3.70
N THR A 58 -5.73 -6.31 -3.92
CA THR A 58 -5.52 -6.88 -5.26
C THR A 58 -6.84 -7.10 -5.99
N GLU A 59 -7.86 -7.63 -5.31
CA GLU A 59 -9.18 -7.85 -5.91
C GLU A 59 -9.84 -6.51 -6.28
N GLY A 60 -9.84 -5.53 -5.38
CA GLY A 60 -10.40 -4.21 -5.67
C GLY A 60 -9.68 -3.44 -6.79
N PHE A 61 -8.42 -3.76 -7.07
CA PHE A 61 -7.64 -3.12 -8.14
C PHE A 61 -7.87 -3.76 -9.53
N PHE A 62 -8.14 -5.07 -9.61
CA PHE A 62 -8.23 -5.81 -10.88
C PHE A 62 -9.62 -6.42 -11.19
N GLY A 63 -10.53 -6.43 -10.21
CA GLY A 63 -11.87 -7.01 -10.29
C GLY A 63 -12.88 -6.19 -11.06
#